data_AF-A0A7V1EHZ9-F1
#
_entry.id   AF-A0A7V1EHZ9-F1
#
_cell.length_a   1.000
_cell.length_b   1.000
_cell.length_c   1.000
_cell.angle_alpha   90.00
_cell.angle_beta   90.00
_cell.angle_gamma   90.00
#
_symmetry.space_group_name_H-M   'P 1'
#
loop_
_entity.id
_entity.type
_entity.pdbx_description
1 polymer ?
#
loop_
_entity_poly.entity_id
_entity_poly.type
_entity_poly.pdbx_seq_one_letter_code
_entity_poly.pdbx_strand_id
1 'polypeptide(L)'
;MLKFRWEKEFKETEIGEIPRDWEVKKLGKVVDIKQGKNISTLKLKDRGYPVFGANGLIGYTDTYHYDEAQVLIACRGSTCGIINWSLPKSLLPLFYPGLMT
;
A
#
# COMPACT_ATOMS: atom_id res chain seq x y z
N MET A 1 17.63 -14.99 -19.73
CA MET A 1 18.04 -16.20 -18.98
C MET A 1 17.69 -15.97 -17.51
N LEU A 2 16.70 -16.69 -16.98
CA LEU A 2 16.33 -16.62 -15.56
C LEU A 2 17.43 -17.28 -14.73
N LYS A 3 17.92 -16.57 -13.70
CA LYS A 3 18.87 -17.11 -12.71
C LYS A 3 18.11 -17.37 -11.42
N PHE A 4 17.98 -18.63 -11.05
CA PHE A 4 17.50 -19.02 -9.72
C PHE A 4 18.68 -18.97 -8.74
N ARG A 5 18.51 -18.26 -7.62
CA ARG A 5 19.45 -18.29 -6.50
C ARG A 5 18.87 -19.21 -5.43
N TRP A 6 19.66 -20.18 -4.99
CA TRP A 6 19.32 -21.06 -3.87
C TRP A 6 20.08 -20.56 -2.65
N GLU A 7 19.35 -20.15 -1.62
CA GLU A 7 19.95 -19.78 -0.34
C GLU A 7 20.41 -21.05 0.38
N LYS A 8 21.66 -21.05 0.85
CA LYS A 8 22.30 -22.22 1.51
C LYS A 8 22.59 -21.99 2.98
N GLU A 9 22.59 -20.72 3.40
CA GLU A 9 22.97 -20.31 4.74
C GLU A 9 21.82 -19.52 5.35
N PHE A 10 21.45 -19.90 6.56
CA PHE A 10 20.34 -19.31 7.29
C PHE A 10 20.81 -18.89 8.69
N LYS A 11 20.04 -18.02 9.33
CA LYS A 11 20.24 -17.61 10.71
C LYS A 11 18.90 -17.57 11.44
N GLU A 12 18.93 -17.91 12.72
CA GLU A 12 17.79 -17.78 13.61
C GLU A 12 17.55 -16.32 13.98
N THR A 13 16.29 -15.90 13.98
CA THR A 13 15.86 -14.55 14.36
C THR A 13 14.58 -14.60 15.18
N GLU A 14 14.16 -13.45 15.69
CA GLU A 14 12.90 -13.28 16.42
C GLU A 14 11.64 -13.66 15.64
N ILE A 15 11.71 -13.71 14.30
CA ILE A 15 10.60 -14.11 13.42
C ILE A 15 10.79 -15.51 12.82
N GLY A 16 11.79 -16.25 13.31
CA GLY A 16 12.20 -17.56 12.81
C GLY A 16 13.45 -17.53 11.93
N GLU A 17 13.72 -18.65 11.28
CA GLU A 17 14.86 -18.84 10.41
C GLU A 17 14.71 -18.05 9.09
N ILE A 18 15.72 -17.24 8.75
CA ILE A 18 15.77 -16.45 7.51
C ILE A 18 17.15 -16.59 6.84
N PRO A 19 17.30 -16.27 5.54
CA PRO A 19 18.61 -16.28 4.88
C PRO A 19 19.63 -15.42 5.63
N ARG A 20 20.88 -15.90 5.69
CA ARG A 20 21.93 -15.30 6.53
C ARG A 20 22.18 -13.82 6.23
N ASP A 21 22.05 -13.44 4.97
CA ASP A 21 22.26 -12.08 4.43
C ASP A 21 21.05 -11.15 4.57
N TRP A 22 19.87 -11.67 4.96
CA TRP A 22 18.67 -10.86 5.17
C TRP A 22 18.68 -10.17 6.53
N GLU A 23 18.03 -9.01 6.63
CA GLU A 23 17.91 -8.25 7.88
C GLU A 23 16.45 -8.10 8.28
N VAL A 24 16.14 -8.32 9.57
CA VAL A 24 14.82 -8.02 10.13
C VAL A 24 14.73 -6.51 10.36
N LYS A 25 13.77 -5.85 9.72
CA LYS A 25 13.51 -4.41 9.87
C LYS A 25 12.03 -4.14 10.12
N LYS A 26 11.76 -3.12 10.92
CA LYS A 26 10.41 -2.56 11.04
C LYS A 26 10.02 -1.87 9.73
N LEU A 27 8.79 -2.08 9.25
CA LEU A 27 8.31 -1.51 7.98
C LEU A 27 8.52 0.00 7.87
N GLY A 28 8.21 0.76 8.93
CA GLY A 28 8.42 2.22 8.95
C GLY A 28 9.88 2.69 8.85
N LYS A 29 10.86 1.78 8.76
CA LYS A 29 12.28 2.08 8.46
C LYS A 29 12.62 1.92 6.98
N VAL A 30 11.77 1.27 6.19
CA VAL A 30 12.03 0.94 4.78
C VAL A 30 10.96 1.47 3.83
N VAL A 31 9.78 1.85 4.34
CA VAL A 31 8.69 2.44 3.56
C VAL A 31 8.06 3.63 4.29
N ASP A 32 7.46 4.55 3.52
CA ASP A 32 6.60 5.61 4.06
C ASP A 32 5.17 5.07 4.20
N ILE A 33 4.64 5.10 5.43
CA ILE A 33 3.31 4.59 5.75
C ILE A 33 2.38 5.77 5.97
N LYS A 34 1.42 5.94 5.06
CA LYS A 34 0.41 7.01 5.14
C LYS A 34 -0.95 6.45 5.52
N GLN A 35 -1.58 7.03 6.53
CA GLN A 35 -2.94 6.65 6.93
C GLN A 35 -3.98 7.32 6.04
N GLY A 36 -4.94 6.52 5.57
CA GLY A 36 -6.03 7.02 4.76
C GLY A 36 -7.11 7.78 5.55
N LYS A 37 -7.91 8.60 4.86
CA LYS A 37 -9.14 9.22 5.38
C LYS A 37 -10.36 8.69 4.65
N ASN A 38 -11.50 8.69 5.35
CA ASN A 38 -12.79 8.49 4.68
C ASN A 38 -13.08 9.66 3.75
N ILE A 39 -13.42 9.35 2.51
CA ILE A 39 -13.98 10.29 1.54
C ILE A 39 -15.45 9.98 1.34
N SER A 40 -16.26 11.01 1.09
CA SER A 40 -17.66 10.80 0.72
C SER A 40 -17.72 10.17 -0.67
N THR A 41 -18.28 8.97 -0.74
CA THR A 41 -18.50 8.25 -2.01
C THR A 41 -19.44 8.99 -2.96
N LEU A 42 -20.28 9.89 -2.45
CA LEU A 42 -21.19 10.75 -3.24
C LEU A 42 -20.46 11.67 -4.23
N LYS A 43 -19.15 11.89 -4.05
CA LYS A 43 -18.33 12.71 -4.95
C LYS A 43 -17.58 11.89 -6.01
N LEU A 44 -17.70 10.57 -5.96
CA LEU A 44 -17.03 9.69 -6.92
C LEU A 44 -17.80 9.63 -8.23
N LYS A 45 -17.06 9.46 -9.32
CA LYS A 45 -17.58 9.33 -10.67
C LYS A 45 -17.49 7.88 -11.15
N ASP A 46 -18.18 7.60 -12.25
CA ASP A 46 -18.14 6.30 -12.92
C ASP A 46 -16.95 6.14 -13.89
N ARG A 47 -16.22 7.24 -14.20
CA ARG A 47 -15.07 7.26 -15.10
C ARG A 47 -14.01 8.29 -14.68
N GLY A 48 -12.77 8.08 -15.11
CA GLY A 48 -11.64 8.95 -14.85
C GLY A 48 -10.45 8.18 -14.27
N TYR A 49 -9.66 8.83 -13.42
CA TYR A 49 -8.61 8.17 -12.67
C TYR A 49 -9.19 7.35 -11.52
N PRO A 50 -8.69 6.13 -11.28
CA PRO A 50 -9.25 5.26 -10.27
C PRO A 50 -8.93 5.75 -8.86
N VAL A 51 -9.92 5.64 -7.98
CA VAL A 51 -9.80 5.91 -6.55
C VAL A 51 -9.79 4.60 -5.80
N PHE A 52 -8.77 4.39 -4.96
CA PHE A 52 -8.64 3.17 -4.17
C PHE A 52 -8.81 3.45 -2.68
N GLY A 53 -9.66 2.66 -2.03
CA GLY A 53 -9.59 2.42 -0.59
C GLY A 53 -8.68 1.22 -0.31
N ALA A 54 -8.43 0.92 0.97
CA ALA A 54 -7.59 -0.22 1.34
C ALA A 54 -8.13 -1.58 0.84
N ASN A 55 -9.44 -1.67 0.60
CA ASN A 55 -10.12 -2.86 0.09
C ASN A 55 -10.23 -2.91 -1.45
N GLY A 56 -9.59 -1.98 -2.18
CA GLY A 56 -9.59 -1.95 -3.64
C GLY A 56 -10.26 -0.71 -4.24
N LEU A 57 -10.64 -0.82 -5.53
CA LEU A 57 -11.25 0.26 -6.30
C LEU A 57 -12.63 0.63 -5.72
N ILE A 58 -12.84 1.92 -5.48
CA ILE A 58 -14.10 2.44 -4.91
C ILE A 58 -14.84 3.41 -5.82
N GLY A 59 -14.22 3.84 -6.93
CA GLY A 59 -14.82 4.76 -7.91
C GLY A 59 -13.74 5.51 -8.69
N TYR A 60 -14.12 6.63 -9.31
CA TYR A 60 -13.22 7.43 -10.15
C TYR A 60 -13.29 8.93 -9.84
N THR A 61 -12.31 9.68 -10.33
CA THR A 61 -12.16 11.13 -10.16
C THR A 61 -11.42 11.75 -11.36
N ASP A 62 -11.42 13.07 -11.49
CA ASP A 62 -10.70 13.77 -12.57
C ASP A 62 -9.20 13.94 -12.28
N THR A 63 -8.75 13.67 -11.05
CA THR A 63 -7.38 13.96 -10.58
C THR A 63 -6.75 12.77 -9.87
N TYR A 64 -5.44 12.63 -9.90
CA TYR A 64 -4.71 11.60 -9.16
C TYR A 64 -3.55 12.21 -8.38
N HIS A 65 -3.00 11.46 -7.41
CA HIS A 65 -1.85 11.91 -6.61
C HIS A 65 -0.60 11.06 -6.82
N TYR A 66 -0.76 9.83 -7.31
CA TYR A 66 0.32 8.87 -7.46
C TYR A 66 0.47 8.45 -8.91
N ASP A 67 1.63 8.70 -9.49
CA ASP A 67 1.99 8.19 -10.81
C ASP A 67 2.15 6.68 -10.80
N GLU A 68 2.77 6.13 -9.76
CA GLU A 68 3.04 4.70 -9.61
C GLU A 68 2.00 3.97 -8.75
N ALA A 69 1.88 2.66 -8.96
CA ALA A 69 1.07 1.79 -8.12
C ALA A 69 1.56 1.79 -6.67
N GLN A 70 0.63 1.74 -5.73
CA GLN A 70 0.90 1.78 -4.30
C GLN A 70 0.39 0.51 -3.62
N VAL A 71 1.10 0.07 -2.57
CA VAL A 71 0.64 -1.01 -1.68
C VAL A 71 -0.41 -0.46 -0.73
N LEU A 72 -1.50 -1.20 -0.57
CA LEU A 72 -2.63 -0.85 0.28
C LEU A 72 -2.81 -1.92 1.34
N ILE A 73 -3.01 -1.51 2.59
CA ILE A 73 -3.25 -2.44 3.71
C ILE A 73 -4.50 -1.99 4.45
N ALA A 74 -5.49 -2.88 4.54
CA ALA A 74 -6.68 -2.63 5.33
C ALA A 74 -6.35 -2.68 6.82
N CYS A 75 -6.68 -1.63 7.56
CA CYS A 75 -6.31 -1.49 8.98
C CYS A 75 -7.52 -1.47 9.93
N ARG A 76 -8.74 -1.64 9.42
CA ARG A 76 -10.01 -1.58 10.18
C ARG A 76 -11.03 -2.56 9.61
N GLY A 77 -11.97 -2.97 10.45
CA GLY A 77 -13.09 -3.85 10.08
C GLY A 77 -12.69 -5.32 9.92
N SER A 78 -13.59 -6.13 9.37
CA SER A 78 -13.39 -7.56 9.13
C SER A 78 -12.31 -7.88 8.09
N THR A 79 -11.88 -6.88 7.31
CA THR A 79 -10.85 -7.02 6.27
C THR A 79 -9.45 -6.63 6.75
N CYS A 80 -9.25 -6.35 8.04
CA CYS A 80 -7.95 -5.95 8.58
C CYS A 80 -6.85 -6.96 8.21
N GLY A 81 -5.71 -6.44 7.73
CA GLY A 81 -4.56 -7.23 7.29
C GLY A 81 -4.57 -7.63 5.81
N ILE A 82 -5.68 -7.43 5.08
CA ILE A 82 -5.70 -7.66 3.63
C ILE A 82 -4.76 -6.68 2.93
N ILE A 83 -3.95 -7.21 2.01
CA ILE A 83 -3.02 -6.47 1.16
C ILE A 83 -3.61 -6.37 -0.25
N ASN A 84 -3.66 -5.17 -0.78
CA ASN A 84 -4.08 -4.87 -2.14
C ASN A 84 -3.06 -3.95 -2.83
N TRP A 85 -3.23 -3.75 -4.13
CA TRP A 85 -2.43 -2.83 -4.94
C TRP A 85 -3.35 -1.86 -5.67
N SER A 86 -2.96 -0.59 -5.73
CA SER A 86 -3.60 0.37 -6.63
C SER A 86 -3.06 0.24 -8.05
N LEU A 87 -3.73 0.89 -9.00
CA LEU A 87 -3.17 1.12 -10.33
C LEU A 87 -2.26 2.36 -10.33
N PRO A 88 -1.32 2.47 -11.28
CA PRO A 88 -0.67 3.74 -11.62
C PRO A 88 -1.71 4.83 -11.91
N LYS A 89 -1.33 6.10 -11.72
CA LYS A 89 -2.22 7.27 -11.92
C LYS A 89 -3.53 7.15 -11.15
N SER A 90 -3.43 6.89 -9.84
CA SER A 90 -4.59 6.72 -8.96
C SER A 90 -4.64 7.75 -7.82
N LEU A 91 -5.85 7.96 -7.30
CA LEU A 91 -6.05 8.74 -6.08
C LEU A 91 -6.22 7.80 -4.89
N LEU A 92 -5.39 8.00 -3.87
CA LEU A 92 -5.55 7.40 -2.56
C LEU A 92 -6.07 8.46 -1.58
N PRO A 93 -7.16 8.20 -0.86
CA PRO A 93 -7.65 9.11 0.17
C PRO A 93 -6.67 9.16 1.35
N LEU A 94 -5.76 10.13 1.39
CA LEU A 94 -4.71 10.22 2.41
C LEU A 94 -4.90 11.39 3.37
N PHE A 95 -4.38 11.24 4.60
CA PHE A 95 -4.17 12.34 5.52
C PHE A 95 -2.95 13.16 5.08
N TYR A 96 -3.15 14.39 4.64
CA TYR A 96 -2.08 15.40 4.59
C TYR A 96 -2.19 16.31 5.82
N PRO A 97 -1.21 16.30 6.75
CA PRO A 97 -1.15 17.21 7.90
C PRO A 97 -0.90 18.69 7.53
N GLY A 98 -1.43 19.19 6.41
CA GLY A 98 -1.10 20.53 5.91
C GLY A 98 -2.01 21.11 4.82
N LEU A 99 -3.03 20.38 4.35
CA LEU A 99 -4.10 20.95 3.52
C LEU A 99 -5.40 21.02 4.34
N MET A 100 -5.41 21.91 5.32
CA MET A 100 -6.61 22.55 5.84
C MET A 100 -6.36 24.06 5.83
N THR A 101 -6.46 24.65 4.64
CA THR A 101 -6.70 26.08 4.43
C THR A 101 -7.62 26.20 3.23
#